data_AF-A0A1Z5HTQ2-F1
#
_entry.id   AF-A0A1Z5HTQ2-F1
#
_cell.length_a   1.000
_cell.length_b   1.000
_cell.length_c   1.000
_cell.angle_alpha   90.00
_cell.angle_beta   90.00
_cell.angle_gamma   90.00
#
_symmetry.space_group_name_H-M   'P 1'
#
loop_
_entity.id
_entity.type
_entity.pdbx_description
1 polymer ?
#
loop_
_entity_poly.entity_id
_entity_poly.type
_entity_poly.pdbx_seq_one_letter_code
_entity_poly.pdbx_strand_id
1 'polypeptide(L)' 'MSSTFFGLVTAVRGLKAQQKALEVTGHNIANANTPGYSRQQAIMAATEPYTL' A
#
# COMPACT_ATOMS: atom_id res chain seq x y z
N MET A 1 -21.90 -13.30 -7.94
CA MET A 1 -20.96 -14.44 -8.11
C MET A 1 -19.54 -13.88 -8.02
N SER A 2 -18.67 -14.40 -7.16
CA SER A 2 -17.26 -13.99 -7.12
C SER A 2 -16.55 -14.43 -8.41
N SER A 3 -15.83 -13.51 -9.06
CA SER A 3 -15.04 -13.80 -10.28
C SER A 3 -14.03 -14.94 -10.06
N THR A 4 -13.79 -15.78 -11.07
CA THR A 4 -12.77 -16.85 -11.08
C THR A 4 -11.38 -16.34 -10.66
N PHE A 5 -11.06 -15.08 -10.94
CA PHE A 5 -9.77 -14.47 -10.64
C PHE A 5 -9.77 -13.62 -9.36
N PHE A 6 -10.82 -13.68 -8.54
CA PHE A 6 -10.97 -12.83 -7.35
C PHE A 6 -9.77 -12.93 -6.38
N GLY A 7 -9.30 -14.16 -6.11
CA GLY A 7 -8.12 -14.37 -5.26
C GLY A 7 -6.82 -13.80 -5.85
N LEU A 8 -6.60 -13.99 -7.16
CA LEU A 8 -5.42 -13.47 -7.85
C LEU A 8 -5.40 -11.94 -7.86
N VAL A 9 -6.54 -11.30 -8.14
CA VAL A 9 -6.66 -9.83 -8.11
C VAL A 9 -6.41 -9.30 -6.70
N THR A 10 -6.87 -10.01 -5.67
CA THR A 10 -6.60 -9.66 -4.26
C THR A 10 -5.11 -9.74 -3.95
N ALA A 11 -4.42 -10.81 -4.38
CA ALA A 11 -2.98 -10.96 -4.19
C ALA A 11 -2.19 -9.85 -4.90
N VAL A 12 -2.53 -9.53 -6.15
CA VAL A 12 -1.89 -8.44 -6.92
C VAL A 12 -2.10 -7.09 -6.25
N ARG A 13 -3.30 -6.81 -5.73
CA ARG A 13 -3.59 -5.59 -4.96
C ARG A 13 -2.74 -5.52 -3.69
N GLY A 14 -2.62 -6.63 -2.96
CA GLY A 14 -1.75 -6.73 -1.79
C GLY A 14 -0.29 -6.42 -2.12
N LEU A 15 0.26 -7.03 -3.18
CA LEU A 15 1.64 -6.78 -3.62
C LEU A 15 1.86 -5.30 -3.96
N LYS A 16 0.95 -4.68 -4.71
CA LYS A 16 1.04 -3.25 -5.05
C LYS A 16 0.96 -2.35 -3.81
N ALA A 17 0.09 -2.67 -2.85
CA ALA A 17 -0.02 -1.92 -1.60
C ALA A 17 1.30 -1.99 -0.81
N GLN A 18 1.91 -3.18 -0.71
CA GLN A 18 3.21 -3.35 -0.04
C GLN A 18 4.35 -2.63 -0.77
N GLN A 19 4.37 -2.68 -2.11
CA GLN A 19 5.32 -1.90 -2.90
C GLN A 19 5.24 -0.41 -2.57
N LYS A 20 4.03 0.14 -2.44
CA LYS A 20 3.84 1.55 -2.08
C LYS A 20 4.33 1.87 -0.66
N ALA A 21 4.13 0.96 0.29
CA ALA A 21 4.65 1.13 1.64
C ALA A 21 6.19 1.14 1.69
N LEU A 22 6.84 0.32 0.85
CA LEU A 22 8.30 0.36 0.69
C LEU A 22 8.78 1.68 0.09
N GLU A 23 8.07 2.24 -0.89
CA GLU A 23 8.38 3.57 -1.43
C GLU A 23 8.31 4.67 -0.36
N VAL A 24 7.26 4.67 0.48
CA VAL A 24 7.13 5.62 1.60
C VAL A 24 8.29 5.46 2.59
N THR A 25 8.66 4.21 2.88
CA THR A 25 9.79 3.91 3.76
C THR A 25 11.11 4.41 3.17
N GLY A 26 11.35 4.16 1.89
CA GLY A 26 12.53 4.65 1.17
C GLY A 26 12.60 6.18 1.14
N HIS A 27 11.47 6.85 0.90
CA HIS A 27 11.38 8.31 0.94
C HIS A 27 11.71 8.86 2.34
N ASN A 28 11.22 8.22 3.41
CA ASN A 28 11.55 8.60 4.77
C ASN A 28 13.03 8.41 5.09
N ILE A 29 13.64 7.29 4.67
CA ILE A 29 15.07 7.02 4.87
C ILE A 29 15.91 8.06 4.14
N ALA A 30 15.60 8.36 2.89
CA ALA A 30 16.32 9.35 2.08
C ALA A 30 16.31 10.76 2.71
N ASN A 31 15.24 11.10 3.45
CA ASN A 31 15.07 12.41 4.08
C ASN A 31 15.34 12.40 5.60
N ALA A 32 15.86 11.31 6.16
CA ALA A 32 15.98 11.14 7.61
C ALA A 32 16.85 12.22 8.30
N ASN A 33 17.83 12.78 7.57
CA ASN A 33 18.74 13.82 8.08
C ASN A 33 18.33 15.24 7.68
N THR A 34 17.20 15.42 6.98
CA THR A 34 16.72 16.74 6.57
C THR A 34 16.08 17.44 7.78
N PRO A 35 16.62 18.58 8.25
CA PRO A 35 16.05 19.28 9.40
C PRO A 35 14.61 19.72 9.14
N GLY A 36 13.72 19.46 10.10
CA GLY A 36 12.30 19.80 9.99
C GLY A 36 11.47 18.85 9.10
N TYR A 37 12.05 17.76 8.58
CA TYR A 37 11.29 16.77 7.83
C TYR A 37 10.27 16.03 8.71
N SER A 38 9.03 15.94 8.23
CA SER A 38 7.98 15.11 8.83
C SER A 38 7.80 13.84 8.02
N ARG A 39 7.98 12.69 8.67
CA ARG A 39 7.83 11.37 8.04
C ARG A 39 6.38 11.11 7.58
N GLN A 40 6.24 10.36 6.51
CA GLN A 40 4.96 9.85 6.04
C GLN A 40 4.74 8.41 6.52
N GLN A 41 3.48 7.99 6.70
CA GLN A 41 3.14 6.62 7.08
C GLN A 41 2.12 6.04 6.11
N ALA A 42 2.42 4.86 5.57
CA ALA A 42 1.46 4.09 4.81
C ALA A 42 0.45 3.43 5.76
N ILE A 43 -0.84 3.68 5.53
CA ILE A 43 -1.95 3.07 6.29
C ILE A 43 -2.63 2.07 5.37
N MET A 44 -2.66 0.81 5.80
CA MET A 44 -3.34 -0.25 5.07
C MET A 44 -4.81 -0.30 5.47
N ALA A 45 -5.69 -0.42 4.48
CA ALA A 45 -7.12 -0.60 4.68
C ALA A 45 -7.64 -1.64 3.70
N ALA A 46 -8.71 -2.34 4.11
CA ALA A 46 -9.43 -3.21 3.19
C ALA A 46 -10.15 -2.36 2.13
N THR A 47 -10.32 -2.92 0.93
CA THR A 47 -11.18 -2.30 -0.08
C THR A 47 -12.63 -2.41 0.36
N GLU A 48 -13.48 -1.57 -0.22
CA GLU A 48 -14.93 -1.67 -0.03
C GLU A 48 -15.44 -3.08 -0.37
N PRO A 49 -16.53 -3.53 0.28
CA PRO A 49 -17.15 -4.81 -0.02
C PRO A 49 -17.53 -4.89 -1.49
N TYR A 50 -17.36 -6.07 -2.08
CA TYR A 50 -17.85 -6.31 -3.41
C TYR A 50 -19.39 -6.38 -3.38
N THR A 51 -20.06 -5.34 -3.86
CA THR A 51 -21.52 -5.30 -4.05
C THR A 51 -21.87 -5.72 -5.49
N LEU A 52 -22.85 -6.61 -5.62
CA LEU A 52 -23.39 -7.08 -6.91
C LEU A 52 -24.46 -6.13 -7.44
#